data_AF-A0A6M5JAF1-F1
#
_entry.id   AF-A0A6M5JAF1-F1
#
_cell.length_a   1.000
_cell.length_b   1.000
_cell.length_c   1.000
_cell.angle_alpha   90.00
_cell.angle_beta   90.00
_cell.angle_gamma   90.00
#
_symmetry.space_group_name_H-M   'P 1'
#
loop_
_entity.id
_entity.type
_entity.pdbx_description
1 polymer ?
#
loop_
_entity_poly.entity_id
_entity_poly.type
_entity_poly.pdbx_seq_one_letter_code
_entity_poly.pdbx_strand_id
1 'polypeptide(L)' 'MRTRQSICARKRRFASEEAAVAEALAAAITLRPYRCDRCGAYHLTSRTKGKRPLTRPA' A
#
# COMPACT_ATOMS: atom_id res chain seq x y z
N MET A 1 6.44 12.89 2.41
CA MET A 1 5.58 13.06 1.21
C MET A 1 4.13 13.16 1.66
N ARG A 2 3.54 14.37 1.72
CA ARG A 2 2.14 14.54 2.13
C ARG A 2 1.21 14.07 1.01
N THR A 3 0.43 13.03 1.25
CA THR A 3 -0.62 12.59 0.34
C THR A 3 -1.75 13.63 0.32
N ARG A 4 -2.01 14.21 -0.86
CA ARG A 4 -3.17 15.09 -1.07
C ARG A 4 -4.47 14.31 -0.82
N GLN A 5 -5.49 14.96 -0.27
CA GLN A 5 -6.77 14.30 0.04
C GLN A 5 -7.41 13.66 -1.19
N SER A 6 -7.34 14.33 -2.34
CA SER A 6 -7.84 13.81 -3.62
C SER A 6 -7.11 12.54 -4.09
N ILE A 7 -5.86 12.32 -3.68
CA ILE A 7 -5.12 11.09 -3.96
C ILE A 7 -5.54 9.99 -2.98
N CYS A 8 -5.70 10.33 -1.70
CA CYS A 8 -6.17 9.39 -0.68
C CYS A 8 -7.60 8.91 -0.95
N ALA A 9 -8.48 9.78 -1.45
CA ALA A 9 -9.84 9.44 -1.85
C ALA A 9 -9.89 8.52 -3.08
N ARG A 10 -8.96 8.70 -4.04
CA ARG A 10 -8.85 7.84 -5.22
C ARG A 10 -8.20 6.47 -4.95
N LYS A 11 -7.46 6.33 -3.85
CA LYS A 11 -6.78 5.08 -3.51
C LYS A 11 -7.68 4.15 -2.70
N ARG A 12 -7.60 2.85 -3.01
CA ARG A 12 -8.25 1.80 -2.23
C ARG A 12 -7.74 1.83 -0.79
N ARG A 13 -8.67 1.82 0.17
CA ARG A 13 -8.41 1.86 1.61
C ARG A 13 -8.56 0.44 2.17
N PHE A 14 -7.54 -0.03 2.85
CA PHE A 14 -7.57 -1.31 3.55
C PHE A 14 -7.60 -1.07 5.06
N ALA A 15 -8.44 -1.85 5.75
CA ALA A 15 -8.62 -1.74 7.20
C ALA A 15 -7.43 -2.35 7.98
N SER A 16 -6.73 -3.33 7.40
CA SER A 16 -5.58 -3.99 8.01
C SER A 16 -4.39 -4.08 7.06
N GLU A 17 -3.22 -4.31 7.63
CA GLU A 17 -1.99 -4.51 6.86
C GLU A 17 -2.06 -5.79 6.05
N GLU A 18 -2.61 -6.87 6.60
CA GLU A 18 -2.74 -8.18 5.97
C GLU A 18 -3.63 -8.11 4.73
N ALA A 19 -4.76 -7.39 4.82
CA ALA A 19 -5.64 -7.17 3.67
C ALA A 19 -4.92 -6.41 2.55
N ALA A 20 -4.10 -5.42 2.91
CA ALA A 20 -3.29 -4.68 1.94
C ALA A 20 -2.17 -5.55 1.35
N VAL A 21 -1.50 -6.38 2.16
CA VAL A 21 -0.46 -7.31 1.69
C VAL A 21 -1.06 -8.36 0.75
N ALA A 22 -2.19 -8.95 1.11
CA ALA A 22 -2.87 -9.95 0.27
C ALA A 22 -3.20 -9.38 -1.11
N GLU A 23 -3.76 -8.17 -1.17
CA GLU A 23 -4.02 -7.49 -2.44
C GLU A 23 -2.71 -7.15 -3.18
N ALA A 24 -1.68 -6.71 -2.46
CA ALA A 24 -0.38 -6.40 -3.06
C ALA A 24 0.30 -7.63 -3.67
N LEU A 25 0.05 -8.82 -3.10
CA LEU A 25 0.53 -10.11 -3.60
C LEU A 25 -0.34 -10.65 -4.74
N ALA A 26 -1.65 -10.39 -4.72
CA ALA A 26 -2.58 -10.76 -5.78
C ALA A 26 -2.42 -9.88 -7.04
N ALA A 27 -1.93 -8.65 -6.88
CA ALA A 27 -1.70 -7.74 -8.00
C ALA A 27 -0.58 -8.23 -8.91
N ALA A 28 -0.80 -8.14 -10.23
CA ALA A 28 0.21 -8.46 -11.25
C ALA A 28 1.41 -7.50 -11.27
N ILE A 29 1.33 -6.39 -10.54
CA ILE A 29 2.37 -5.38 -10.42
C ILE A 29 2.89 -5.32 -8.99
N THR A 30 4.18 -4.99 -8.83
CA THR A 30 4.80 -4.87 -7.52
C THR A 30 4.19 -3.72 -6.72
N LEU A 31 3.29 -4.04 -5.80
CA LEU A 31 2.72 -3.11 -4.84
C LEU A 31 3.33 -3.30 -3.46
N ARG A 32 3.35 -2.20 -2.70
CA ARG A 32 3.76 -2.18 -1.30
C ARG A 32 2.68 -1.48 -0.47
N PRO A 33 2.24 -2.07 0.64
CA PRO A 33 1.39 -1.39 1.60
C PRO A 33 2.19 -0.29 2.30
N TYR A 34 1.51 0.80 2.61
CA TYR A 34 2.01 1.83 3.51
C TYR A 34 0.84 2.40 4.31
N ARG A 35 1.11 2.73 5.57
CA ARG A 35 0.15 3.44 6.41
C ARG A 35 0.06 4.90 5.97
N CYS A 36 -1.15 5.38 5.76
CA CYS A 36 -1.40 6.76 5.40
C CYS A 36 -1.38 7.65 6.64
N ASP A 37 -0.49 8.63 6.68
CA ASP A 37 -0.43 9.61 7.79
C ASP A 37 -1.69 10.49 7.90
N ARG A 38 -2.54 10.49 6.86
CA ARG A 38 -3.75 11.33 6.80
C ARG A 38 -5.00 10.63 7.30
N CYS A 39 -5.32 9.46 6.75
CA CYS A 39 -6.54 8.72 7.09
C CYS A 39 -6.29 7.54 8.04
N GLY A 40 -5.03 7.26 8.39
CA GLY A 40 -4.65 6.12 9.24
C GLY A 40 -4.80 4.75 8.57
N ALA A 41 -5.46 4.65 7.42
CA ALA A 41 -5.69 3.41 6.70
C ALA A 41 -4.45 2.94 5.92
N TYR A 42 -4.47 1.67 5.51
CA TYR A 42 -3.44 1.08 4.67
C TYR A 42 -3.75 1.32 3.20
N HIS A 43 -2.74 1.75 2.45
CA HIS A 43 -2.83 2.02 1.02
C HIS A 43 -1.70 1.33 0.26
N LEU A 44 -1.92 1.11 -1.03
CA LEU A 44 -0.92 0.54 -1.92
C LEU A 44 -0.15 1.60 -2.69
N THR A 45 1.15 1.36 -2.85
CA THR A 45 2.05 2.17 -3.68
C THR A 45 2.90 1.26 -4.56
N SER A 46 3.05 1.62 -5.83
CA SER A 46 3.97 0.98 -6.77
C SER A 46 5.42 1.44 -6.60
N ARG A 47 5.67 2.44 -5.74
CA ARG A 47 7.04 2.85 -5.41
C ARG A 47 7.80 1.71 -4.74
N THR A 48 8.77 1.19 -5.46
CA THR A 48 9.72 0.15 -5.02
C THR A 48 11.02 0.74 -4.49
N LYS A 49 11.43 1.93 -4.96
CA LYS A 49 12.67 2.60 -4.54
C LYS A 49 12.63 2.94 -3.04
N GLY A 50 13.56 2.35 -2.27
CA GLY A 50 13.70 2.58 -0.83
C GLY A 50 12.68 1.87 0.07
N LYS A 51 11.86 0.96 -0.48
CA LYS A 51 10.93 0.13 0.31
C LYS A 51 11.35 -1.33 0.27
N ARG A 52 11.32 -2.01 1.43
CA ARG A 52 11.65 -3.43 1.51
C ARG A 52 10.73 -4.24 0.60
N PRO A 53 11.26 -5.25 -0.12
CA PRO A 53 10.43 -6.17 -0.86
C PRO A 53 9.47 -6.89 0.10
N LEU A 54 8.20 -7.01 -0.27
CA LEU A 54 7.36 -8.08 0.27
C LEU A 54 7.85 -9.36 -0.40
N THR A 55 8.81 -10.02 0.23
CA THR A 55 9.20 -11.38 -0.14
C THR A 55 8.06 -12.30 0.29
N ARG A 56 7.49 -13.06 -0.65
CA ARG A 56 6.73 -14.26 -0.27
C ARG A 56 7.68 -15.13 0.54
N PRO A 57 7.32 -15.60 1.75
CA PRO A 57 8.12 -16.62 2.42
C PRO A 57 8.20 -17.82 1.48
N ALA A 58 9.41 -18.36 1.33
CA ALA A 58 9.70 -19.56 0.55
C ALA A 58 9.04 -20.79 1.16
#